data_AF-A0A1M5GWT9-F1
#
_entry.id   AF-A0A1M5GWT9-F1
#
_cell.length_a   1.000
_cell.length_b   1.000
_cell.length_c   1.000
_cell.angle_alpha   90.00
_cell.angle_beta   90.00
_cell.angle_gamma   90.00
#
_symmetry.space_group_name_H-M   'P 1'
#
loop_
_entity.id
_entity.type
_entity.pdbx_description
1 polymer ?
#
loop_
_entity_poly.entity_id
_entity_poly.type
_entity_poly.pdbx_seq_one_letter_code
_entity_poly.pdbx_strand_id
1 'polypeptide(L)'
;FKIGELYGFKILVKTEESQKEGSMFKDNRFFIEGEGNIKYSYNNGHIATDPLLASTNFLKALDRIPVLIDKYQSDNQKLEKDLPVLKEVMDSVWKKEPELKELKSQLDSLSRQINLNLENKDKNQGQVTDVAKRTQTADIPKMKDIKPEAAAPNKPEQPEAVSNIRSGRAMSIKDIVEANPGRIIIAKPDTGNTSQDGRQIEQRKRPAKGFGI
;
A
#
# COMPACT_ATOMS: atom_id res chain seq x y z
N PHE A 1 21.76 38.86 0.11
CA PHE A 1 22.30 40.21 -0.15
C PHE A 1 23.22 40.17 -1.37
N LYS A 2 23.20 41.19 -2.25
CA LYS A 2 24.24 41.34 -3.30
C LYS A 2 25.49 41.92 -2.65
N ILE A 3 26.65 41.32 -2.94
CA ILE A 3 27.96 41.80 -2.44
C ILE A 3 28.86 42.33 -3.56
N GLY A 4 28.61 41.96 -4.81
CA GLY A 4 29.45 42.36 -5.94
C GLY A 4 28.93 41.82 -7.26
N GLU A 5 29.79 41.87 -8.28
CA GLU A 5 29.50 41.41 -9.64
C GLU A 5 30.81 40.93 -10.30
N LEU A 6 30.73 39.86 -11.09
CA LEU A 6 31.87 39.23 -11.76
C LEU A 6 31.44 38.80 -13.17
N TYR A 7 32.06 39.35 -14.20
CA TYR A 7 31.70 39.10 -15.61
C TYR A 7 30.20 39.31 -15.93
N GLY A 8 29.54 40.26 -15.27
CA GLY A 8 28.10 40.52 -15.39
C GLY A 8 27.19 39.63 -14.52
N PHE A 9 27.75 38.62 -13.85
CA PHE A 9 27.01 37.78 -12.91
C PHE A 9 27.03 38.38 -11.51
N LYS A 10 25.88 38.46 -10.84
CA LYS A 10 25.75 39.09 -9.52
C LYS A 10 26.22 38.12 -8.43
N ILE A 11 27.13 38.55 -7.57
CA ILE A 11 27.56 37.75 -6.42
C ILE A 11 26.61 38.03 -5.25
N LEU A 12 26.06 36.96 -4.70
CA LEU A 12 25.10 36.95 -3.60
C LEU A 12 25.68 36.22 -2.38
N VAL A 13 25.35 36.70 -1.19
CA VAL A 13 25.52 35.97 0.08
C VAL A 13 24.17 35.75 0.75
N LYS A 14 23.99 34.56 1.32
CA LYS A 14 22.85 34.17 2.17
C LYS A 14 23.39 33.56 3.45
N THR A 15 22.98 34.08 4.59
CA THR A 15 23.22 33.43 5.88
C THR A 15 22.19 32.33 6.08
N GLU A 16 22.64 31.13 6.42
CA GLU A 16 21.82 29.97 6.78
C GLU A 16 22.16 29.51 8.19
N GLU A 17 21.16 29.01 8.91
CA GLU A 17 21.38 28.42 10.23
C GLU A 17 21.80 26.96 10.06
N SER A 18 22.95 26.62 10.63
CA SER A 18 23.62 25.34 10.53
C SER A 18 23.81 24.77 11.93
N GLN A 19 23.32 23.55 12.17
CA GLN A 19 23.48 22.89 13.46
C GLN A 19 24.72 21.99 13.43
N LYS A 20 25.70 22.28 14.29
CA LYS A 20 26.91 21.47 14.48
C LYS A 20 27.10 21.22 15.97
N GLU A 21 27.31 19.96 16.35
CA GLU A 21 27.55 19.54 17.75
C GLU A 21 26.46 20.07 18.72
N GLY A 22 25.19 20.01 18.30
CA GLY A 22 24.02 20.46 19.07
C GLY A 22 23.83 21.98 19.13
N SER A 23 24.83 22.77 18.80
CA SER A 23 24.77 24.24 18.78
C SER A 23 24.33 24.77 17.40
N MET A 24 23.54 25.85 17.41
CA MET A 24 23.15 26.57 16.19
C MET A 24 24.19 27.64 15.85
N PHE A 25 24.75 27.57 14.65
CA PHE A 25 25.68 28.55 14.10
C PHE A 25 25.10 29.19 12.85
N LYS A 26 25.45 30.46 12.59
CA LYS A 26 25.08 31.16 11.35
C LYS A 26 26.23 31.05 10.36
N ASP A 27 25.99 30.39 9.24
CA ASP A 27 26.97 30.12 8.20
C ASP A 27 26.62 30.91 6.93
N ASN A 28 27.62 31.44 6.23
CA ASN A 28 27.44 32.32 5.08
C ASN A 28 27.71 31.55 3.78
N ARG A 29 26.65 31.32 3.00
CA ARG A 29 26.74 30.67 1.69
C ARG A 29 26.76 31.71 0.58
N PHE A 30 27.75 31.55 -0.29
CA PHE A 30 27.99 32.40 -1.45
C PHE A 30 27.44 31.75 -2.73
N PHE A 31 26.80 32.57 -3.55
CA PHE A 31 26.17 32.18 -4.81
C PHE A 31 26.50 33.20 -5.89
N ILE A 32 26.43 32.75 -7.14
CA ILE A 32 26.46 33.61 -8.32
C ILE A 32 25.10 33.51 -9.00
N GLU A 33 24.49 34.65 -9.29
CA GLU A 33 23.23 34.76 -10.01
C GLU A 33 23.50 35.19 -11.46
N GLY A 34 23.12 34.33 -12.39
CA GLY A 34 23.16 34.61 -13.83
C GLY A 34 21.84 35.17 -14.36
N GLU A 35 21.78 35.34 -15.68
CA GLU A 35 20.55 35.65 -16.38
C GLU A 35 19.47 34.57 -16.10
N GLY A 36 18.21 35.00 -15.94
CA GLY A 36 17.11 34.11 -15.53
C GLY A 36 17.04 33.81 -14.01
N ASN A 37 17.80 34.51 -13.16
CA ASN A 37 17.83 34.35 -11.69
C ASN A 37 18.30 32.96 -11.20
N ILE A 38 18.99 32.20 -12.05
CA ILE A 38 19.56 30.90 -11.69
C ILE A 38 20.79 31.12 -10.81
N LYS A 39 20.88 30.38 -9.71
CA LYS A 39 21.92 30.51 -8.69
C LYS A 39 22.89 29.34 -8.75
N TYR A 40 24.15 29.66 -8.98
CA TYR A 40 25.26 28.71 -9.06
C TYR A 40 26.12 28.81 -7.80
N SER A 41 26.63 27.67 -7.33
CA SER A 41 27.60 27.63 -6.23
C SER A 41 28.59 26.48 -6.38
N TYR A 42 29.78 26.71 -5.84
CA TYR A 42 30.82 25.70 -5.66
C TYR A 42 30.94 25.36 -4.17
N ASN A 43 31.33 24.12 -3.85
CA ASN A 43 31.45 23.62 -2.48
C ASN A 43 30.25 23.99 -1.56
N ASN A 44 29.02 23.79 -2.04
CA ASN A 44 27.78 24.14 -1.34
C ASN A 44 27.66 25.63 -0.91
N GLY A 45 28.45 26.52 -1.52
CA GLY A 45 28.52 27.94 -1.19
C GLY A 45 29.50 28.30 -0.07
N HIS A 46 30.22 27.33 0.52
CA HIS A 46 31.25 27.64 1.51
C HIS A 46 32.51 28.21 0.82
N ILE A 47 32.96 29.37 1.29
CA ILE A 47 34.18 30.01 0.80
C ILE A 47 35.42 29.45 1.52
N ALA A 48 36.56 29.43 0.83
CA ALA A 48 37.82 29.05 1.46
C ALA A 48 38.34 30.16 2.39
N THR A 49 39.20 29.80 3.35
CA THR A 49 39.90 30.77 4.22
C THR A 49 41.02 31.49 3.49
N ASP A 50 41.69 30.83 2.54
CA ASP A 50 42.70 31.42 1.67
C ASP A 50 42.05 32.37 0.63
N PRO A 51 42.45 33.65 0.53
CA PRO A 51 41.88 34.62 -0.41
C PRO A 51 41.97 34.23 -1.89
N LEU A 52 43.03 33.51 -2.30
CA LEU A 52 43.17 33.08 -3.69
C LEU A 52 42.15 31.99 -4.01
N LEU A 53 42.10 30.93 -3.19
CA LEU A 53 41.13 29.85 -3.35
C LEU A 53 39.68 30.38 -3.21
N ALA A 54 39.42 31.30 -2.27
CA ALA A 54 38.15 32.00 -2.11
C ALA A 54 37.69 32.69 -3.39
N SER A 55 38.61 33.39 -4.07
CA SER A 55 38.34 34.05 -5.35
C SER A 55 38.04 33.05 -6.47
N THR A 56 38.80 31.94 -6.54
CA THR A 56 38.57 30.89 -7.56
C THR A 56 37.29 30.10 -7.36
N ASN A 57 36.72 30.01 -6.16
CA ASN A 57 35.44 29.34 -5.92
C ASN A 57 34.30 29.95 -6.75
N PHE A 58 34.35 31.26 -7.01
CA PHE A 58 33.39 31.93 -7.89
C PHE A 58 33.52 31.47 -9.34
N LEU A 59 34.75 31.38 -9.87
CA LEU A 59 35.01 30.87 -11.22
C LEU A 59 34.53 29.40 -11.35
N LYS A 60 34.84 28.55 -10.36
CA LYS A 60 34.37 27.15 -10.31
C LYS A 60 32.85 27.00 -10.21
N ALA A 61 32.13 28.04 -9.78
CA ALA A 61 30.67 28.07 -9.81
C ALA A 61 30.14 28.40 -11.22
N LEU A 62 30.85 29.23 -12.00
CA LEU A 62 30.57 29.48 -13.41
C LEU A 62 30.88 28.25 -14.28
N ASP A 63 31.96 27.52 -13.99
CA ASP A 63 32.33 26.27 -14.70
C ASP A 63 31.23 25.18 -14.63
N ARG A 64 30.30 25.27 -13.65
CA ARG A 64 29.15 24.38 -13.55
C ARG A 64 27.99 24.73 -14.49
N ILE A 65 27.97 25.90 -15.11
CA ILE A 65 26.85 26.36 -15.96
C ILE A 65 26.59 25.37 -17.11
N PRO A 66 27.59 24.94 -17.92
CA PRO A 66 27.36 23.99 -19.01
C PRO A 66 26.83 22.64 -18.51
N VAL A 67 27.43 22.10 -17.44
CA VAL A 67 27.00 20.83 -16.82
C VAL A 67 25.55 20.89 -16.34
N LEU A 68 25.11 22.06 -15.85
CA LEU A 68 23.73 22.27 -15.44
C LEU A 68 22.77 22.36 -16.63
N ILE A 69 23.19 22.99 -17.73
CA ILE A 69 22.44 23.05 -19.00
C ILE A 69 22.23 21.63 -19.54
N ASP A 70 23.29 20.83 -19.68
CA ASP A 70 23.22 19.46 -20.19
C ASP A 70 22.29 18.57 -19.35
N LYS A 71 22.34 18.75 -18.01
CA LYS A 71 21.43 18.07 -17.09
C LYS A 71 19.97 18.47 -17.34
N TYR A 72 19.66 19.76 -17.40
CA TYR A 72 18.29 20.23 -17.63
C TYR A 72 17.76 19.86 -19.02
N GLN A 73 18.60 19.87 -20.06
CA GLN A 73 18.22 19.35 -21.38
C GLN A 73 17.90 17.85 -21.31
N SER A 74 18.75 17.05 -20.64
CA SER A 74 18.54 15.61 -20.46
C SER A 74 17.30 15.28 -19.65
N ASP A 75 16.96 16.08 -18.64
CA ASP A 75 15.77 15.89 -17.82
C ASP A 75 14.50 16.35 -18.57
N ASN A 76 14.57 17.46 -19.34
CA ASN A 76 13.48 17.89 -20.23
C ASN A 76 13.17 16.82 -21.29
N GLN A 77 14.18 16.21 -21.92
CA GLN A 77 13.98 15.14 -22.90
C GLN A 77 13.32 13.87 -22.32
N LYS A 78 13.40 13.64 -21.01
CA LYS A 78 12.65 12.55 -20.34
C LYS A 78 11.20 12.97 -20.15
N LEU A 79 10.98 14.16 -19.58
CA LEU A 79 9.64 14.73 -19.38
C LEU A 79 8.86 14.86 -20.70
N GLU A 80 9.52 15.22 -21.80
CA GLU A 80 8.93 15.27 -23.15
C GLU A 80 8.46 13.89 -23.66
N LYS A 81 9.08 12.79 -23.22
CA LYS A 81 8.64 11.42 -23.52
C LYS A 81 7.52 10.95 -22.59
N ASP A 82 7.52 11.43 -21.35
CA ASP A 82 6.46 11.11 -20.38
C ASP A 82 5.15 11.88 -20.67
N LEU A 83 5.24 13.09 -21.25
CA LEU A 83 4.08 13.91 -21.65
C LEU A 83 3.06 13.20 -22.55
N PRO A 84 3.43 12.56 -23.69
CA PRO A 84 2.46 11.84 -24.53
C PRO A 84 1.87 10.62 -23.82
N VAL A 85 2.66 9.90 -23.01
CA VAL A 85 2.17 8.74 -22.23
C VAL A 85 1.14 9.20 -21.20
N LEU A 86 1.40 10.31 -20.49
CA LEU A 86 0.47 10.85 -19.50
C LEU A 86 -0.80 11.43 -20.15
N LYS A 87 -0.69 12.00 -21.36
CA LYS A 87 -1.86 12.39 -22.17
C LYS A 87 -2.68 11.17 -22.60
N GLU A 88 -2.05 10.11 -23.09
CA GLU A 88 -2.74 8.86 -23.44
C GLU A 88 -3.51 8.30 -22.23
N VAL A 89 -2.90 8.30 -21.05
CA VAL A 89 -3.57 7.86 -19.80
C VAL A 89 -4.73 8.79 -19.43
N MET A 90 -4.58 10.10 -19.56
CA MET A 90 -5.64 11.08 -19.28
C MET A 90 -6.82 10.99 -20.25
N ASP A 91 -6.54 10.81 -21.55
CA ASP A 91 -7.53 10.65 -22.61
C ASP A 91 -8.12 9.22 -22.62
N SER A 92 -7.49 8.26 -21.92
CA SER A 92 -8.02 6.90 -21.77
C SER A 92 -9.23 6.85 -20.85
N VAL A 93 -10.42 6.85 -21.47
CA VAL A 93 -11.67 6.52 -20.77
C VAL A 93 -11.53 5.13 -20.16
N TRP A 94 -11.88 5.00 -18.87
CA TRP A 94 -11.68 3.76 -18.13
C TRP A 94 -12.54 2.64 -18.73
N LYS A 95 -11.89 1.65 -19.34
CA LYS A 95 -12.56 0.58 -20.13
C LYS A 95 -13.60 -0.24 -19.33
N LYS A 96 -13.58 -0.18 -17.99
CA LYS A 96 -14.53 -0.83 -17.08
C LYS A 96 -15.68 0.07 -16.62
N GLU A 97 -15.70 1.36 -16.98
CA GLU A 97 -16.82 2.26 -16.69
C GLU A 97 -18.19 1.72 -17.18
N PRO A 98 -18.37 1.21 -18.42
CA PRO A 98 -19.67 0.68 -18.85
C PRO A 98 -20.07 -0.60 -18.08
N GLU A 99 -19.11 -1.49 -17.81
CA GLU A 99 -19.32 -2.70 -16.99
C GLU A 99 -19.75 -2.35 -15.57
N LEU A 100 -19.08 -1.37 -14.94
CA LEU A 100 -19.41 -0.86 -13.61
C LEU A 100 -20.77 -0.17 -13.57
N LYS A 101 -21.12 0.59 -14.62
CA LYS A 101 -22.43 1.25 -14.76
C LYS A 101 -23.56 0.23 -14.89
N GLU A 102 -23.34 -0.85 -15.63
CA GLU A 102 -24.29 -1.96 -15.76
C GLU A 102 -24.44 -2.72 -14.44
N LEU A 103 -23.35 -3.11 -13.78
CA LEU A 103 -23.40 -3.76 -12.45
C LEU A 103 -24.12 -2.87 -11.42
N LYS A 104 -23.92 -1.55 -11.46
CA LYS A 104 -24.64 -0.61 -10.60
C LYS A 104 -26.14 -0.57 -10.91
N SER A 105 -26.53 -0.55 -12.19
CA SER A 105 -27.92 -0.64 -12.63
C SER A 105 -28.60 -1.93 -12.14
N GLN A 106 -27.90 -3.07 -12.25
CA GLN A 106 -28.37 -4.37 -11.78
C GLN A 106 -28.52 -4.40 -10.25
N LEU A 107 -27.57 -3.81 -9.51
CA LEU A 107 -27.65 -3.68 -8.05
C LEU A 107 -28.84 -2.80 -7.61
N ASP A 108 -29.06 -1.66 -8.26
CA ASP A 108 -30.19 -0.77 -7.97
C ASP A 108 -31.54 -1.46 -8.30
N SER A 109 -31.61 -2.23 -9.39
CA SER A 109 -32.78 -3.04 -9.76
C SER A 109 -33.07 -4.12 -8.70
N LEU A 110 -32.05 -4.88 -8.29
CA LEU A 110 -32.17 -5.91 -7.27
C LEU A 110 -32.55 -5.32 -5.91
N SER A 111 -31.99 -4.17 -5.54
CA SER A 111 -32.34 -3.43 -4.32
C SER A 111 -33.82 -3.01 -4.31
N ARG A 112 -34.33 -2.45 -5.42
CA ARG A 112 -35.76 -2.16 -5.59
C ARG A 112 -36.62 -3.42 -5.49
N GLN A 113 -36.21 -4.51 -6.14
CA GLN A 113 -36.95 -5.79 -6.09
C GLN A 113 -36.97 -6.40 -4.68
N ILE A 114 -35.89 -6.26 -3.90
CA ILE A 114 -35.84 -6.68 -2.49
C ILE A 114 -36.80 -5.82 -1.65
N ASN A 115 -36.73 -4.49 -1.77
CA ASN A 115 -37.60 -3.58 -1.02
C ASN A 115 -39.09 -3.81 -1.34
N LEU A 116 -39.45 -3.99 -2.61
CA LEU A 116 -40.81 -4.33 -3.03
C LEU A 116 -41.25 -5.71 -2.49
N ASN A 117 -40.36 -6.70 -2.46
CA ASN A 117 -40.68 -8.00 -1.85
C ASN A 117 -40.87 -7.89 -0.33
N LEU A 118 -40.10 -7.06 0.37
CA LEU A 118 -40.27 -6.80 1.79
C LEU A 118 -41.61 -6.11 2.06
N GLU A 119 -41.88 -4.97 1.40
CA GLU A 119 -43.17 -4.27 1.53
C GLU A 119 -44.38 -5.15 1.21
N ASN A 120 -44.27 -6.00 0.18
CA ASN A 120 -45.35 -6.92 -0.19
C ASN A 120 -45.48 -8.09 0.81
N LYS A 121 -44.38 -8.56 1.40
CA LYS A 121 -44.41 -9.60 2.43
C LYS A 121 -44.96 -9.09 3.76
N ASP A 122 -44.76 -7.82 4.08
CA ASP A 122 -45.35 -7.17 5.25
C ASP A 122 -46.85 -6.92 5.04
N LYS A 123 -47.29 -6.58 3.83
CA LYS A 123 -48.72 -6.51 3.45
C LYS A 123 -49.43 -7.88 3.48
N ASN A 124 -48.72 -8.97 3.13
CA ASN A 124 -49.31 -10.33 3.10
C ASN A 124 -49.29 -11.05 4.47
N GLN A 125 -48.41 -10.69 5.40
CA GLN A 125 -48.40 -11.30 6.75
C GLN A 125 -49.61 -10.93 7.63
N GLY A 126 -50.44 -9.97 7.20
CA GLY A 126 -51.69 -9.62 7.89
C GLY A 126 -52.88 -10.55 7.62
N GLN A 127 -52.78 -11.56 6.72
CA GLN A 127 -53.95 -12.27 6.19
C GLN A 127 -53.81 -13.80 6.00
N VAL A 128 -52.98 -14.52 6.79
CA VAL A 128 -52.97 -16.01 6.73
C VAL A 128 -52.84 -16.68 8.10
N THR A 129 -53.85 -16.52 8.95
CA THR A 129 -54.08 -17.42 10.09
C THR A 129 -55.45 -18.06 10.01
N ASP A 130 -55.65 -19.00 9.08
CA ASP A 130 -56.66 -20.07 9.23
C ASP A 130 -56.52 -21.19 8.17
N VAL A 131 -57.17 -22.34 8.44
CA VAL A 131 -57.44 -23.50 7.54
C VAL A 131 -56.36 -24.61 7.35
N ALA A 132 -56.35 -25.54 8.31
CA ALA A 132 -56.57 -27.00 8.16
C ALA A 132 -55.68 -27.95 7.28
N LYS A 133 -54.73 -28.60 7.97
CA LYS A 133 -54.43 -30.07 8.08
C LYS A 133 -55.35 -31.12 7.35
N ARG A 134 -54.72 -32.16 6.73
CA ARG A 134 -55.19 -33.53 6.24
C ARG A 134 -54.99 -33.76 4.71
N THR A 135 -54.67 -34.94 4.09
CA THR A 135 -54.44 -36.37 4.48
C THR A 135 -53.39 -37.06 3.54
N GLN A 136 -53.02 -38.33 3.79
CA GLN A 136 -52.07 -39.20 3.06
C GLN A 136 -52.73 -40.18 2.03
N THR A 137 -51.88 -41.05 1.42
CA THR A 137 -52.03 -42.45 0.88
C THR A 137 -51.86 -42.62 -0.64
N ALA A 138 -51.37 -43.75 -1.22
CA ALA A 138 -50.45 -44.85 -0.85
C ALA A 138 -50.34 -45.83 -2.06
N ASP A 139 -49.23 -46.57 -2.27
CA ASP A 139 -49.21 -48.01 -2.70
C ASP A 139 -47.81 -48.60 -3.01
N ILE A 140 -47.57 -49.86 -2.56
CA ILE A 140 -46.37 -50.73 -2.67
C ILE A 140 -46.70 -52.17 -2.15
N PRO A 141 -45.85 -53.24 -2.18
CA PRO A 141 -44.62 -53.57 -2.95
C PRO A 141 -44.72 -54.97 -3.66
N LYS A 142 -43.60 -55.56 -4.17
CA LYS A 142 -43.18 -57.01 -4.16
C LYS A 142 -42.32 -57.43 -5.39
N MET A 143 -41.41 -58.44 -5.39
CA MET A 143 -40.54 -59.10 -4.38
C MET A 143 -39.76 -60.25 -5.08
N LYS A 144 -38.55 -60.61 -4.63
CA LYS A 144 -38.12 -62.01 -4.29
C LYS A 144 -36.62 -62.16 -4.00
N ASP A 145 -36.33 -63.11 -3.11
CA ASP A 145 -35.08 -63.30 -2.36
C ASP A 145 -34.25 -64.50 -2.87
N ILE A 146 -33.02 -64.67 -2.33
CA ILE A 146 -32.42 -65.94 -1.85
C ILE A 146 -31.20 -65.61 -0.96
N LYS A 147 -30.93 -66.47 0.04
CA LYS A 147 -29.98 -66.36 1.18
C LYS A 147 -29.57 -67.82 1.57
N PRO A 148 -28.69 -68.12 2.56
CA PRO A 148 -27.52 -67.44 3.15
C PRO A 148 -26.31 -68.44 3.31
N GLU A 149 -25.30 -68.28 4.18
CA GLU A 149 -24.88 -67.30 5.23
C GLU A 149 -23.32 -67.28 5.30
N ALA A 150 -22.68 -66.54 6.22
CA ALA A 150 -21.23 -66.30 6.18
C ALA A 150 -20.44 -66.66 7.48
N ALA A 151 -19.24 -67.23 7.30
CA ALA A 151 -18.10 -67.08 8.22
C ALA A 151 -17.26 -65.87 7.74
N ALA A 152 -16.68 -64.99 8.57
CA ALA A 152 -16.55 -64.90 10.03
C ALA A 152 -16.63 -63.39 10.47
N PRO A 153 -16.61 -63.02 11.77
CA PRO A 153 -17.28 -61.80 12.23
C PRO A 153 -16.41 -60.54 12.41
N ASN A 154 -16.98 -59.37 12.13
CA ASN A 154 -17.33 -58.37 13.16
C ASN A 154 -18.21 -57.23 12.59
N LYS A 155 -19.05 -56.62 13.44
CA LYS A 155 -20.27 -55.89 13.05
C LYS A 155 -20.07 -54.36 13.00
N PRO A 156 -20.71 -53.63 12.06
CA PRO A 156 -20.49 -52.19 11.86
C PRO A 156 -21.59 -51.30 12.47
N GLU A 157 -21.28 -50.00 12.61
CA GLU A 157 -22.24 -48.92 12.86
C GLU A 157 -22.27 -47.91 11.69
N GLN A 158 -23.25 -47.01 11.72
CA GLN A 158 -23.95 -46.49 10.53
C GLN A 158 -23.34 -45.20 9.96
N PRO A 159 -23.60 -44.85 8.68
CA PRO A 159 -23.28 -43.54 8.15
C PRO A 159 -24.22 -42.47 8.74
N GLU A 160 -23.67 -41.66 9.65
CA GLU A 160 -24.39 -40.58 10.34
C GLU A 160 -25.03 -39.56 9.38
N ALA A 161 -26.28 -39.18 9.67
CA ALA A 161 -27.00 -38.16 8.94
C ALA A 161 -26.48 -36.76 9.32
N VAL A 162 -25.74 -36.11 8.40
CA VAL A 162 -25.20 -34.76 8.65
C VAL A 162 -26.32 -33.73 8.64
N SER A 163 -26.85 -33.43 9.82
CA SER A 163 -27.88 -32.39 10.00
C SER A 163 -27.27 -30.99 9.89
N ASN A 164 -27.41 -30.36 8.72
CA ASN A 164 -26.94 -28.99 8.47
C ASN A 164 -27.80 -27.90 9.15
N ILE A 165 -28.21 -28.12 10.41
CA ILE A 165 -28.82 -27.10 11.25
C ILE A 165 -27.69 -26.26 11.85
N ARG A 166 -27.29 -25.22 11.11
CA ARG A 166 -26.26 -24.28 11.53
C ARG A 166 -26.76 -23.53 12.77
N SER A 167 -26.17 -23.82 13.94
CA SER A 167 -26.42 -23.06 15.17
C SER A 167 -26.28 -21.56 14.89
N GLY A 168 -27.29 -20.76 15.23
CA GLY A 168 -27.37 -19.32 14.94
C GLY A 168 -26.37 -18.46 15.72
N ARG A 169 -25.36 -19.06 16.33
CA ARG A 169 -24.31 -18.39 17.10
C ARG A 169 -23.15 -18.03 16.17
N ALA A 170 -22.79 -16.75 16.11
CA ALA A 170 -21.59 -16.31 15.40
C ALA A 170 -20.35 -16.98 16.03
N MET A 171 -19.54 -17.65 15.22
CA MET A 171 -18.25 -18.23 15.61
C MET A 171 -17.11 -17.27 15.29
N SER A 172 -16.02 -17.33 16.06
CA SER A 172 -14.82 -16.56 15.76
C SER A 172 -14.15 -17.06 14.48
N ILE A 173 -13.43 -16.17 13.80
CA ILE A 173 -12.64 -16.54 12.62
C ILE A 173 -11.59 -17.61 12.97
N LYS A 174 -11.10 -17.63 14.21
CA LYS A 174 -10.19 -18.69 14.71
C LYS A 174 -10.87 -20.05 14.71
N ASP A 175 -12.03 -20.16 15.37
CA ASP A 175 -12.81 -21.39 15.50
C ASP A 175 -13.19 -21.97 14.12
N ILE A 176 -13.50 -21.09 13.15
CA ILE A 176 -13.84 -21.49 11.77
C ILE A 176 -12.64 -22.12 11.04
N VAL A 177 -11.42 -21.60 11.26
CA VAL A 177 -10.17 -22.14 10.69
C VAL A 177 -9.78 -23.44 11.37
N GLU A 178 -9.91 -23.52 12.70
CA GLU A 178 -9.60 -24.73 13.48
C GLU A 178 -10.55 -25.89 13.13
N ALA A 179 -11.82 -25.60 12.87
CA ALA A 179 -12.78 -26.59 12.36
C ALA A 179 -12.51 -27.04 10.91
N ASN A 180 -11.63 -26.37 10.16
CA ASN A 180 -11.36 -26.64 8.74
C ASN A 180 -9.86 -26.53 8.39
N PRO A 181 -8.98 -27.32 9.04
CA PRO A 181 -7.53 -27.22 8.84
C PRO A 181 -7.16 -27.49 7.37
N GLY A 182 -6.32 -26.64 6.81
CA GLY A 182 -5.83 -26.76 5.42
C GLY A 182 -6.79 -26.29 4.32
N ARG A 183 -8.03 -25.89 4.65
CA ARG A 183 -9.02 -25.42 3.65
C ARG A 183 -9.15 -23.90 3.54
N ILE A 184 -8.61 -23.16 4.51
CA ILE A 184 -8.69 -21.70 4.60
C ILE A 184 -7.28 -21.14 4.82
N ILE A 185 -6.82 -20.24 3.93
CA ILE A 185 -5.56 -19.51 4.08
C ILE A 185 -5.90 -18.05 4.37
N ILE A 186 -5.42 -17.52 5.51
CA ILE A 186 -5.57 -16.11 5.87
C ILE A 186 -4.23 -15.40 5.61
N ALA A 187 -4.18 -14.57 4.58
CA ALA A 187 -3.09 -13.62 4.40
C ALA A 187 -3.23 -12.47 5.42
N LYS A 188 -2.14 -12.14 6.11
CA LYS A 188 -2.06 -10.91 6.92
C LYS A 188 -1.74 -9.73 6.00
N PRO A 189 -2.46 -8.60 6.09
CA PRO A 189 -2.01 -7.37 5.44
C PRO A 189 -0.81 -6.80 6.20
N ASP A 190 0.23 -6.38 5.47
CA ASP A 190 1.38 -5.68 6.05
C ASP A 190 1.00 -4.24 6.44
N THR A 191 0.40 -4.09 7.62
CA THR A 191 0.29 -2.78 8.29
C THR A 191 1.67 -2.39 8.82
N GLY A 192 2.43 -1.65 8.03
CA GLY A 192 3.76 -1.18 8.39
C GLY A 192 3.76 -0.26 9.61
N ASN A 193 4.26 -0.75 10.75
CA ASN A 193 4.70 0.08 11.86
C ASN A 193 5.74 -0.66 12.71
N THR A 194 7.02 -0.54 12.34
CA THR A 194 8.14 -1.21 13.04
C THR A 194 8.76 -0.31 14.10
N SER A 195 8.02 -0.07 15.19
CA SER A 195 8.63 0.40 16.44
C SER A 195 9.20 -0.80 17.20
N GLN A 196 10.52 -1.03 17.10
CA GLN A 196 11.24 -1.88 18.05
C GLN A 196 12.47 -1.17 18.60
N ASP A 197 12.29 -0.66 19.81
CA ASP A 197 13.32 -0.48 20.83
C ASP A 197 13.99 -1.83 21.18
N GLY A 198 15.17 -1.79 21.79
CA GLY A 198 15.77 -2.94 22.46
C GLY A 198 16.74 -3.80 21.63
N ARG A 199 17.97 -3.33 21.42
CA ARG A 199 19.15 -4.21 21.33
C ARG A 199 20.30 -3.71 22.20
N GLN A 200 20.66 -4.51 23.20
CA GLN A 200 21.88 -4.32 23.98
C GLN A 200 23.10 -4.44 23.07
N ILE A 201 24.06 -3.52 23.23
CA ILE A 201 25.37 -3.61 22.57
C ILE A 201 26.39 -4.13 23.58
N GLU A 202 26.85 -5.35 23.35
CA GLU A 202 27.90 -6.01 24.13
C GLU A 202 29.26 -5.34 23.87
N GLN A 203 29.93 -4.87 24.92
CA GLN A 203 31.18 -4.13 24.81
C GLN A 203 32.38 -5.07 24.52
N ARG A 204 32.81 -5.15 23.27
CA ARG A 204 34.12 -5.75 22.94
C ARG A 204 35.27 -4.80 23.30
N LYS A 205 35.94 -5.07 24.43
CA LYS A 205 37.20 -4.42 24.82
C LYS A 205 38.26 -4.60 23.72
N ARG A 206 38.96 -3.52 23.35
CA ARG A 206 40.20 -3.58 22.57
C ARG A 206 41.37 -3.90 23.52
N PRO A 207 42.32 -4.77 23.16
CA PRO A 207 43.54 -4.96 23.95
C PRO A 207 44.47 -3.76 23.78
N ALA A 208 45.05 -3.28 24.88
CA ALA A 208 46.10 -2.28 24.85
C ALA A 208 47.42 -2.91 24.38
N LYS A 209 48.12 -2.28 23.43
CA LYS A 209 49.52 -2.59 23.16
C LYS A 209 50.37 -1.93 24.25
N GLY A 210 51.03 -2.75 25.07
CA GLY A 210 52.10 -2.26 25.95
C GLY A 210 53.33 -1.85 25.13
N PHE A 211 53.92 -0.72 25.49
CA PHE A 211 55.30 -0.41 25.15
C PHE A 211 56.21 -1.04 26.21
N GLY A 212 57.23 -1.77 25.79
CA GLY A 212 58.54 -1.72 26.44
C GLY A 212 59.39 -0.67 25.71
N ILE A 213 60.40 -0.06 26.31
CA ILE A 213 61.13 -0.39 27.55
C ILE A 213 61.12 0.84 28.46
#